data_AF-A0A1M2VIA8-F1
#
_entry.id   AF-A0A1M2VIA8-F1
#
_cell.length_a   1.000
_cell.length_b   1.000
_cell.length_c   1.000
_cell.angle_alpha   90.00
_cell.angle_beta   90.00
_cell.angle_gamma   90.00
#
_symmetry.space_group_name_H-M   'P 1'
#
loop_
_entity.id
_entity.type
_entity.pdbx_description
1 polymer ?
#
loop_
_entity_poly.entity_id
_entity_poly.type
_entity_poly.pdbx_seq_one_letter_code
_entity_poly.pdbx_strand_id
1 'polypeptide(L)'
;MDILFCRNANKDMIGHHSGAAGELKTRRKPDIILTSGAGAARVLRQPHSKAILFAKATKQPPGDFEWHDVLAFCEFKLNEKTLSSSCKSQYDTTLGTVRYRPMDATSHTSMPDVEKATDPVQRAPTKKIRIPRVSSQQRVQLPRSGKTRRMFASNPEIYQSKQPTQSTEVNSDRPPPAVQAALYGSEMLRRGPGSSHAIGVVIVDYVLHVWWYDREGAIQTYGLDFLEDLPRFITLLFARQRFSFEDWGSIPDLGRTANLMNEQSMNPALISLTGGPHVQTISVDTADIVYEPLGLEGRGTIIACALDRGEGDERIENHIPKVLDEKEHNQYNTGTVHQKLGIPLRKRHLQVNSAEVDVYRVLRVLTMERLKPIQTLEGEAFVPHYLIWSKHKIHHKVPSLNNVMYRRDHNGTILGVLNDRDPAVDASEPQTHNGFEATGTMPFMAVDLLCEEACRGEVRHLYRHDLEAFLWIFVWVLCCYNNANEVSPLPDTYRLWNSGDTVACQSSKCDLLQRGFKPADGPTTS
;
A
#
# COMPACT_ATOMS: atom_id res chain seq x y z
N MET A 1 -6.56 19.37 -22.85
CA MET A 1 -6.64 19.54 -21.38
C MET A 1 -5.61 20.59 -20.98
N ASP A 2 -6.00 21.62 -20.23
CA ASP A 2 -5.04 22.55 -19.66
C ASP A 2 -4.48 21.96 -18.36
N ILE A 3 -3.18 21.70 -18.34
CA ILE A 3 -2.44 21.19 -17.18
C ILE A 3 -1.32 22.15 -16.81
N LEU A 4 -1.02 22.25 -15.52
CA LEU A 4 0.00 23.16 -15.00
C LEU A 4 0.81 22.50 -13.89
N PHE A 5 2.12 22.75 -13.90
CA PHE A 5 3.00 22.45 -12.79
C PHE A 5 2.94 23.61 -11.79
N CYS A 6 2.38 23.36 -10.60
CA CYS A 6 2.25 24.31 -9.53
C CYS A 6 3.21 23.97 -8.38
N ARG A 7 3.89 24.96 -7.84
CA ARG A 7 4.73 24.82 -6.66
C ARG A 7 3.87 24.45 -5.44
N ASN A 8 4.31 23.48 -4.65
CA ASN A 8 3.68 23.10 -3.38
C ASN A 8 4.69 22.91 -2.21
N ALA A 9 6.00 23.07 -2.47
CA ALA A 9 7.12 22.82 -1.55
C ALA A 9 7.06 23.39 -0.11
N ASN A 10 6.10 24.24 0.24
CA ASN A 10 5.93 24.76 1.61
C ASN A 10 4.59 24.36 2.29
N LYS A 11 3.76 23.54 1.67
CA LYS A 11 2.44 23.18 2.18
C LYS A 11 2.23 21.68 2.27
N ASP A 12 1.69 21.26 3.41
CA ASP A 12 1.26 19.88 3.60
C ASP A 12 -0.04 19.64 2.86
N MET A 13 -0.09 18.51 2.18
CA MET A 13 -1.31 17.86 1.72
C MET A 13 -1.72 16.82 2.76
N ILE A 14 -3.00 16.80 3.06
CA ILE A 14 -3.57 15.97 4.11
C ILE A 14 -4.31 14.80 3.47
N GLY A 15 -3.94 13.57 3.84
CA GLY A 15 -4.71 12.38 3.55
C GLY A 15 -5.55 11.98 4.76
N HIS A 16 -6.76 11.53 4.50
CA HIS A 16 -7.70 11.00 5.51
C HIS A 16 -8.03 9.57 5.11
N HIS A 17 -7.62 8.61 5.93
CA HIS A 17 -7.75 7.19 5.63
C HIS A 17 -8.38 6.49 6.82
N SER A 18 -9.01 5.35 6.57
CA SER A 18 -9.32 4.41 7.65
C SER A 18 -8.04 3.72 8.07
N GLY A 19 -7.55 4.12 9.24
CA GLY A 19 -6.50 3.45 9.95
C GLY A 19 -6.98 2.14 10.53
N ALA A 20 -6.01 1.40 11.05
CA ALA A 20 -6.23 0.19 11.79
C ALA A 20 -7.28 0.30 12.89
N ALA A 21 -7.29 1.43 13.57
CA ALA A 21 -7.94 1.64 14.85
C ALA A 21 -9.00 2.75 14.85
N GLY A 22 -9.04 3.53 13.77
CA GLY A 22 -9.83 4.75 13.64
C GLY A 22 -9.31 5.57 12.47
N GLU A 23 -9.31 6.90 12.58
CA GLU A 23 -8.88 7.79 11.50
C GLU A 23 -7.34 7.87 11.40
N LEU A 24 -6.78 7.48 10.26
CA LEU A 24 -5.38 7.69 9.91
C LEU A 24 -5.25 8.99 9.10
N LYS A 25 -4.69 10.01 9.75
CA LYS A 25 -4.37 11.28 9.09
C LYS A 25 -2.90 11.30 8.67
N THR A 26 -2.64 11.44 7.38
CA THR A 26 -1.29 11.55 6.82
C THR A 26 -0.98 12.98 6.40
N ARG A 27 0.31 13.35 6.48
CA ARG A 27 0.83 14.61 5.96
C ARG A 27 1.94 14.31 4.98
N ARG A 28 1.84 14.93 3.81
CA ARG A 28 2.78 14.75 2.70
C ARG A 28 3.03 16.10 2.04
N LYS A 29 4.22 16.28 1.51
CA LYS A 29 4.66 17.59 1.03
C LYS A 29 5.46 17.45 -0.28
N PRO A 30 4.78 17.08 -1.38
CA PRO A 30 5.42 17.08 -2.69
C PRO A 30 5.83 18.50 -3.09
N ASP A 31 7.01 18.63 -3.70
CA ASP A 31 7.56 19.93 -4.09
C ASP A 31 6.76 20.64 -5.19
N ILE A 32 6.34 19.88 -6.19
CA ILE A 32 5.55 20.34 -7.34
C ILE A 32 4.38 19.38 -7.57
N ILE A 33 3.22 19.95 -7.89
CA ILE A 33 2.01 19.24 -8.29
C ILE A 33 1.69 19.57 -9.74
N LEU A 34 1.47 18.55 -10.56
CA LEU A 34 0.81 18.68 -11.85
C LEU A 34 -0.71 18.59 -11.62
N THR A 35 -1.45 19.63 -11.98
CA THR A 35 -2.90 19.75 -11.76
C THR A 35 -3.63 20.23 -13.03
N SER A 36 -4.96 20.14 -13.05
CA SER A 36 -5.76 20.71 -14.14
C SER A 36 -5.84 22.23 -14.01
N GLY A 37 -6.22 22.92 -15.10
CA GLY A 37 -6.46 24.35 -15.08
C GLY A 37 -7.52 24.79 -14.07
N ALA A 38 -8.57 23.96 -13.87
CA ALA A 38 -9.60 24.20 -12.85
C ALA A 38 -9.04 24.06 -11.42
N GLY A 39 -8.27 22.99 -11.16
CA GLY A 39 -7.59 22.80 -9.87
C GLY A 39 -6.63 23.95 -9.56
N ALA A 40 -5.83 24.37 -10.55
CA ALA A 40 -4.95 25.52 -10.45
C ALA A 40 -5.71 26.82 -10.19
N ALA A 41 -6.80 27.11 -10.91
CA ALA A 41 -7.62 28.31 -10.73
C ALA A 41 -8.18 28.42 -9.32
N ARG A 42 -8.75 27.32 -8.80
CA ARG A 42 -9.27 27.21 -7.43
C ARG A 42 -8.20 27.48 -6.39
N VAL A 43 -7.06 26.79 -6.47
CA VAL A 43 -5.98 26.86 -5.46
C VAL A 43 -5.21 28.18 -5.54
N LEU A 44 -5.01 28.72 -6.74
CA LEU A 44 -4.37 30.03 -6.96
C LEU A 44 -5.32 31.20 -6.69
N ARG A 45 -6.63 30.94 -6.53
CA ARG A 45 -7.70 31.96 -6.40
C ARG A 45 -7.65 32.95 -7.55
N GLN A 46 -7.54 32.44 -8.77
CA GLN A 46 -7.47 33.22 -10.01
C GLN A 46 -8.53 32.72 -11.00
N PRO A 47 -8.98 33.56 -11.93
CA PRO A 47 -9.80 33.10 -13.05
C PRO A 47 -9.08 32.02 -13.85
N HIS A 48 -9.84 31.13 -14.49
CA HIS A 48 -9.34 30.11 -15.39
C HIS A 48 -8.79 30.72 -16.71
N SER A 49 -7.65 31.39 -16.62
CA SER A 49 -6.93 31.99 -17.73
C SER A 49 -5.50 31.46 -17.76
N LYS A 50 -5.13 30.80 -18.85
CA LYS A 50 -3.82 30.17 -19.03
C LYS A 50 -2.67 31.15 -18.73
N ALA A 51 -2.72 32.36 -19.28
CA ALA A 51 -1.66 33.36 -19.06
C ALA A 51 -1.51 33.73 -17.57
N ILE A 52 -2.63 33.93 -16.87
CA ILE A 52 -2.63 34.31 -15.44
C ILE A 52 -2.13 33.15 -14.58
N LEU A 53 -2.65 31.94 -14.82
CA LEU A 53 -2.29 30.76 -14.04
C LEU A 53 -0.81 30.42 -14.21
N PHE A 54 -0.27 30.43 -15.44
CA PHE A 54 1.16 30.18 -15.69
C PHE A 54 2.06 31.18 -14.98
N ALA A 55 1.70 32.47 -14.97
CA ALA A 55 2.48 33.51 -14.28
C ALA A 55 2.49 33.36 -12.74
N LYS A 56 1.53 32.63 -12.18
CA LYS A 56 1.37 32.41 -10.73
C LYS A 56 1.83 31.03 -10.27
N ALA A 57 1.87 30.03 -11.15
CA ALA A 57 2.12 28.64 -10.80
C ALA A 57 3.49 28.37 -10.15
N THR A 58 4.50 29.22 -10.42
CA THR A 58 5.84 29.12 -9.80
C THR A 58 5.90 29.69 -8.38
N LYS A 59 4.87 30.45 -7.97
CA LYS A 59 4.76 31.03 -6.63
C LYS A 59 4.06 30.05 -5.70
N GLN A 60 4.29 30.20 -4.40
CA GLN A 60 3.55 29.41 -3.42
C GLN A 60 2.05 29.76 -3.52
N PRO A 61 1.16 28.79 -3.73
CA PRO A 61 -0.27 29.03 -3.83
C PRO A 61 -0.85 29.56 -2.50
N PRO A 62 -1.82 30.48 -2.56
CA PRO A 62 -2.53 30.96 -1.37
C PRO A 62 -3.46 29.90 -0.79
N GLY A 63 -4.12 29.08 -1.61
CA GLY A 63 -4.92 27.91 -1.19
C GLY A 63 -4.10 26.64 -1.03
N ASP A 64 -4.74 25.57 -0.57
CA ASP A 64 -4.12 24.26 -0.36
C ASP A 64 -4.59 23.28 -1.44
N PHE A 65 -3.66 22.48 -1.95
CA PHE A 65 -4.00 21.35 -2.83
C PHE A 65 -4.56 20.20 -2.00
N GLU A 66 -5.54 19.52 -2.56
CA GLU A 66 -6.06 18.24 -2.08
C GLU A 66 -5.62 17.14 -3.05
N TRP A 67 -5.60 15.89 -2.60
CA TRP A 67 -5.11 14.78 -3.44
C TRP A 67 -5.90 14.59 -4.74
N HIS A 68 -7.19 14.97 -4.75
CA HIS A 68 -8.02 14.91 -5.95
C HIS A 68 -7.62 15.93 -7.02
N ASP A 69 -6.86 16.97 -6.69
CA ASP A 69 -6.33 17.94 -7.66
C ASP A 69 -5.09 17.42 -8.39
N VAL A 70 -4.46 16.36 -7.88
CA VAL A 70 -3.13 15.92 -8.30
C VAL A 70 -3.24 14.94 -9.45
N LEU A 71 -2.76 15.33 -10.63
CA LEU A 71 -2.59 14.44 -11.78
C LEU A 71 -1.27 13.68 -11.71
N ALA A 72 -0.22 14.34 -11.22
CA ALA A 72 1.08 13.75 -10.92
C ALA A 72 1.81 14.60 -9.87
N PHE A 73 2.66 13.98 -9.06
CA PHE A 73 3.63 14.71 -8.22
C PHE A 73 5.00 14.81 -8.90
N CYS A 74 5.77 15.82 -8.54
CA CYS A 74 7.19 15.93 -8.88
C CYS A 74 7.97 16.35 -7.63
N GLU A 75 8.96 15.53 -7.25
CA GLU A 75 9.79 15.69 -6.06
C GLU A 75 11.24 16.00 -6.46
N PHE A 76 11.88 16.96 -5.79
CA PHE A 76 13.26 17.34 -6.04
C PHE A 76 14.15 16.92 -4.87
N LYS A 77 15.30 16.36 -5.21
CA LYS A 77 16.38 16.06 -4.28
C LYS A 77 17.66 16.68 -4.81
N LEU A 78 18.41 17.26 -3.89
CA LEU A 78 19.70 17.87 -4.18
C LEU A 78 20.80 17.07 -3.50
N ASN A 79 21.80 16.70 -4.28
CA ASN A 79 23.08 16.19 -3.80
C ASN A 79 24.16 17.21 -4.17
N GLU A 80 24.66 17.95 -3.17
CA GLU A 80 25.53 19.13 -3.37
C GLU A 80 26.82 18.86 -4.18
N LYS A 81 27.23 17.60 -4.35
CA LYS A 81 28.48 17.21 -5.01
C LYS A 81 28.44 17.29 -6.55
N THR A 82 27.30 17.54 -7.19
CA THR A 82 27.11 17.18 -8.62
C THR A 82 26.54 18.29 -9.50
N LEU A 83 26.13 19.45 -8.97
CA LEU A 83 25.60 20.58 -9.76
C LEU A 83 26.66 21.36 -10.57
N SER A 84 27.77 20.73 -10.98
CA SER A 84 28.82 21.39 -11.78
C SER A 84 28.59 21.29 -13.30
N SER A 85 27.63 20.48 -13.75
CA SER A 85 27.33 20.28 -15.17
C SER A 85 26.62 21.49 -15.80
N SER A 86 27.03 21.88 -17.01
CA SER A 86 26.41 22.96 -17.78
C SER A 86 25.65 22.44 -18.99
N CYS A 87 24.61 23.14 -19.43
CA CYS A 87 23.86 22.78 -20.64
C CYS A 87 24.78 22.75 -21.86
N LYS A 88 24.64 21.70 -22.68
CA LYS A 88 25.32 21.63 -23.98
C LYS A 88 24.80 22.71 -24.92
N SER A 89 25.68 23.23 -25.78
CA SER A 89 25.31 24.16 -26.85
C SER A 89 24.58 23.49 -28.01
N GLN A 90 24.77 22.17 -28.18
CA GLN A 90 24.13 21.35 -29.20
C GLN A 90 23.76 19.98 -28.62
N TYR A 91 22.64 19.44 -29.08
CA TYR A 91 22.12 18.14 -28.65
C TYR A 91 21.96 17.22 -29.86
N ASP A 92 22.34 15.95 -29.68
CA ASP A 92 22.01 14.90 -30.63
C ASP A 92 20.52 14.59 -30.51
N THR A 93 19.81 14.59 -31.64
CA THR A 93 18.37 14.27 -31.70
C THR A 93 18.11 12.82 -32.03
N THR A 94 19.15 12.02 -32.28
CA THR A 94 19.02 10.58 -32.45
C THR A 94 18.74 9.91 -31.10
N LEU A 95 17.84 8.92 -31.11
CA LEU A 95 17.51 8.15 -29.90
C LEU A 95 18.63 7.15 -29.60
N GLY A 96 19.67 7.63 -28.92
CA GLY A 96 20.76 6.79 -28.40
C GLY A 96 20.35 5.96 -27.17
N THR A 97 21.06 4.86 -26.91
CA THR A 97 20.83 4.06 -25.69
C THR A 97 21.74 4.54 -24.56
N VAL A 98 21.27 5.51 -23.78
CA VAL A 98 21.87 5.90 -22.50
C VAL A 98 20.89 5.57 -21.39
N ARG A 99 21.34 4.81 -20.39
CA ARG A 99 20.52 4.40 -19.24
C ARG A 99 21.28 4.75 -17.96
N TYR A 100 20.66 5.57 -17.13
CA TYR A 100 21.14 5.81 -15.77
C TYR A 100 20.48 4.81 -14.83
N ARG A 101 21.20 4.36 -13.80
CA ARG A 101 20.69 3.34 -12.88
C ARG A 101 19.31 3.69 -12.28
N PRO A 102 18.49 2.67 -12.00
CA PRO A 102 17.28 2.82 -11.21
C PRO A 102 17.58 3.38 -9.82
N MET A 103 16.57 4.00 -9.21
CA MET A 103 16.65 4.49 -7.84
C MET A 103 16.41 3.35 -6.85
N ASP A 104 17.26 3.25 -5.83
CA ASP A 104 17.19 2.22 -4.79
C ASP A 104 16.31 2.70 -3.62
N ALA A 105 15.40 1.83 -3.16
CA ALA A 105 14.51 2.09 -2.04
C ALA A 105 15.22 2.22 -0.69
N THR A 106 16.44 1.68 -0.56
CA THR A 106 17.25 1.73 0.66
C THR A 106 18.22 2.91 0.70
N SER A 107 18.47 3.54 -0.45
CA SER A 107 19.48 4.58 -0.57
C SER A 107 18.93 5.96 -0.27
N HIS A 108 19.46 6.59 0.78
CA HIS A 108 19.22 8.01 1.09
C HIS A 108 19.93 8.96 0.12
N THR A 109 20.86 8.45 -0.70
CA THR A 109 21.73 9.20 -1.60
C THR A 109 21.94 8.39 -2.88
N SER A 110 20.98 8.39 -3.78
CA SER A 110 21.14 7.71 -5.08
C SER A 110 21.44 8.71 -6.19
N MET A 111 22.74 9.02 -6.36
CA MET A 111 23.26 9.34 -7.69
C MET A 111 23.14 8.08 -8.55
N PRO A 112 22.54 8.14 -9.74
CA PRO A 112 22.48 6.98 -10.61
C PRO A 112 23.77 6.91 -11.46
N ASP A 113 24.53 5.83 -11.30
CA ASP A 113 25.67 5.53 -12.17
C ASP A 113 25.19 5.31 -13.63
N VAL A 114 26.03 5.69 -14.59
CA VAL A 114 25.76 5.45 -16.02
C VAL A 114 26.07 4.00 -16.36
N GLU A 115 25.10 3.27 -16.91
CA GLU A 115 25.34 1.98 -17.55
C GLU A 115 25.65 2.20 -19.04
N LYS A 116 26.88 1.91 -19.45
CA LYS A 116 27.22 1.85 -20.88
C LYS A 116 26.63 0.57 -21.47
N ALA A 117 25.82 0.70 -22.52
CA ALA A 117 25.35 -0.43 -23.30
C ALA A 117 26.56 -1.19 -23.87
N THR A 118 26.70 -2.47 -23.55
CA THR A 118 27.65 -3.35 -24.22
C THR A 118 26.94 -3.99 -25.41
N ASP A 119 27.56 -3.91 -26.60
CA ASP A 119 27.09 -4.59 -27.80
C ASP A 119 26.92 -6.10 -27.57
N PRO A 120 26.02 -6.77 -28.30
CA PRO A 120 25.82 -8.20 -28.17
C PRO A 120 27.05 -8.95 -28.69
N VAL A 121 27.98 -9.27 -27.80
CA VAL A 121 29.11 -10.16 -28.09
C VAL A 121 28.56 -11.55 -28.36
N GLN A 122 28.73 -12.02 -29.60
CA GLN A 122 28.53 -13.41 -30.00
C GLN A 122 29.29 -14.33 -29.03
N ARG A 123 28.55 -15.16 -28.29
CA ARG A 123 29.16 -16.24 -27.50
C ARG A 123 29.70 -17.32 -28.43
N ALA A 124 31.02 -17.48 -28.44
CA ALA A 124 31.71 -18.68 -28.91
C ALA A 124 32.34 -19.44 -27.71
N PRO A 125 32.63 -20.76 -27.82
CA PRO A 125 32.40 -21.71 -26.74
C PRO A 125 33.52 -21.83 -25.70
N THR A 126 33.10 -22.39 -24.56
CA THR A 126 33.81 -22.67 -23.31
C THR A 126 35.13 -23.43 -23.45
N LYS A 127 36.16 -23.00 -22.69
CA LYS A 127 37.29 -23.85 -22.30
C LYS A 127 37.22 -24.17 -20.81
N LYS A 128 36.99 -25.45 -20.52
CA LYS A 128 37.10 -26.06 -19.19
C LYS A 128 38.54 -25.95 -18.68
N ILE A 129 38.73 -25.41 -17.48
CA ILE A 129 39.98 -25.57 -16.72
C ILE A 129 39.73 -26.53 -15.56
N ARG A 130 40.70 -27.43 -15.43
CA ARG A 130 40.73 -28.71 -14.73
C ARG A 130 41.17 -28.49 -13.27
N ILE A 131 40.41 -28.99 -12.30
CA ILE A 131 40.84 -29.05 -10.89
C ILE A 131 41.33 -30.49 -10.61
N PRO A 132 42.57 -30.71 -10.12
CA PRO A 132 43.02 -32.05 -9.74
C PRO A 132 42.45 -32.48 -8.38
N ARG A 133 42.41 -33.79 -8.19
CA ARG A 133 41.74 -34.53 -7.11
C ARG A 133 42.78 -35.22 -6.21
N VAL A 134 42.30 -35.64 -5.02
CA VAL A 134 42.84 -36.67 -4.08
C VAL A 134 43.83 -36.11 -3.03
N SER A 135 43.66 -36.31 -1.70
CA SER A 135 43.48 -37.60 -1.01
C SER A 135 42.68 -37.58 0.30
N SER A 136 42.10 -38.75 0.56
CA SER A 136 41.36 -39.23 1.74
C SER A 136 42.27 -39.89 2.78
N GLN A 137 41.86 -39.86 4.07
CA GLN A 137 42.06 -40.80 5.20
C GLN A 137 42.02 -39.97 6.51
N GLN A 138 41.39 -40.29 7.65
CA GLN A 138 40.89 -41.50 8.32
C GLN A 138 39.99 -41.03 9.49
N ARG A 139 38.79 -41.60 9.70
CA ARG A 139 38.43 -42.61 10.73
C ARG A 139 37.80 -42.07 12.03
N VAL A 140 36.45 -42.12 12.05
CA VAL A 140 35.50 -42.57 13.09
C VAL A 140 35.95 -42.60 14.57
N GLN A 141 35.17 -41.95 15.46
CA GLN A 141 34.56 -42.57 16.66
C GLN A 141 33.51 -41.67 17.35
N LEU A 142 32.35 -42.25 17.66
CA LEU A 142 31.34 -41.81 18.64
C LEU A 142 31.50 -42.66 19.90
N PRO A 143 31.18 -42.16 21.12
CA PRO A 143 29.95 -42.67 21.76
C PRO A 143 29.21 -41.75 22.78
N ARG A 144 27.88 -41.91 22.78
CA ARG A 144 26.86 -42.08 23.86
C ARG A 144 26.85 -41.29 25.19
N SER A 145 25.71 -40.61 25.38
CA SER A 145 24.75 -40.52 26.54
C SER A 145 25.20 -40.29 28.00
N GLY A 146 24.57 -39.31 28.67
CA GLY A 146 24.42 -39.26 30.13
C GLY A 146 23.72 -37.99 30.66
N LYS A 147 22.65 -38.16 31.46
CA LYS A 147 21.85 -37.11 32.13
C LYS A 147 22.60 -36.53 33.35
N THR A 148 22.52 -35.22 33.63
CA THR A 148 22.33 -34.69 35.01
C THR A 148 21.85 -33.22 35.01
N ARG A 149 21.02 -32.90 36.00
CA ARG A 149 20.38 -31.62 36.33
C ARG A 149 21.22 -30.88 37.40
N ARG A 150 21.46 -29.57 37.29
CA ARG A 150 21.62 -28.64 38.44
C ARG A 150 21.54 -27.17 38.00
N MET A 151 20.82 -26.39 38.82
CA MET A 151 20.62 -24.95 38.75
C MET A 151 21.81 -24.18 39.36
N PHE A 152 22.16 -23.00 38.82
CA PHE A 152 22.11 -21.67 39.47
C PHE A 152 23.10 -20.66 38.82
N ALA A 153 22.53 -19.49 38.48
CA ALA A 153 23.06 -18.13 38.62
C ALA A 153 24.17 -17.54 37.72
N SER A 154 23.77 -16.39 37.15
CA SER A 154 24.48 -15.10 36.99
C SER A 154 25.51 -14.87 35.87
N ASN A 155 25.06 -13.97 34.98
CA ASN A 155 25.70 -12.79 34.40
C ASN A 155 26.07 -12.81 32.90
N PRO A 156 25.68 -11.77 32.12
CA PRO A 156 25.80 -11.74 30.68
C PRO A 156 27.12 -11.08 30.25
N GLU A 157 27.95 -11.81 29.50
CA GLU A 157 29.08 -11.20 28.80
C GLU A 157 28.68 -10.73 27.40
N ILE A 158 28.62 -9.40 27.34
CA ILE A 158 28.63 -8.52 26.19
C ILE A 158 29.66 -8.98 25.15
N TYR A 159 29.20 -9.48 24.00
CA TYR A 159 30.03 -9.58 22.80
C TYR A 159 29.96 -8.26 22.02
N GLN A 160 30.87 -7.34 22.35
CA GLN A 160 31.19 -6.18 21.52
C GLN A 160 31.99 -6.63 20.29
N SER A 161 31.33 -6.75 19.13
CA SER A 161 32.04 -6.74 17.85
C SER A 161 32.30 -5.30 17.43
N LYS A 162 33.58 -4.93 17.31
CA LYS A 162 34.06 -3.58 16.98
C LYS A 162 33.54 -3.11 15.62
N GLN A 163 32.79 -2.00 15.62
CA GLN A 163 32.50 -1.19 14.43
C GLN A 163 33.77 -0.41 14.01
N PRO A 164 34.01 -0.19 12.70
CA PRO A 164 34.89 0.88 12.25
C PRO A 164 34.17 2.22 12.41
N THR A 165 34.68 3.06 13.29
CA THR A 165 34.26 4.43 13.56
C THR A 165 34.68 5.37 12.43
N GLN A 166 33.74 5.74 11.57
CA GLN A 166 33.65 7.08 10.95
C GLN A 166 32.16 7.43 10.84
N SER A 167 31.60 7.93 11.94
CA SER A 167 30.24 8.45 12.02
C SER A 167 30.15 9.76 11.22
N THR A 168 29.63 9.68 10.00
CA THR A 168 28.94 10.82 9.41
C THR A 168 27.52 10.77 9.96
N GLU A 169 27.13 11.73 10.78
CA GLU A 169 25.76 11.90 11.25
C GLU A 169 24.84 12.10 10.03
N VAL A 170 24.17 11.03 9.59
CA VAL A 170 23.08 11.12 8.61
C VAL A 170 21.81 11.38 9.40
N ASN A 171 21.24 12.56 9.20
CA ASN A 171 19.95 12.98 9.75
C ASN A 171 18.85 11.99 9.31
N SER A 172 18.50 11.04 10.18
CA SER A 172 17.71 9.83 9.89
C SER A 172 16.19 10.04 9.79
N ASP A 173 15.70 11.27 9.87
CA ASP A 173 14.26 11.56 9.99
C ASP A 173 13.49 11.54 8.65
N ARG A 174 14.18 11.49 7.50
CA ARG A 174 13.51 11.51 6.19
C ARG A 174 13.66 10.19 5.45
N PRO A 175 12.56 9.60 4.96
CA PRO A 175 12.62 8.36 4.21
C PRO A 175 13.42 8.53 2.91
N PRO A 176 14.03 7.46 2.38
CA PRO A 176 14.65 7.46 1.06
C PRO A 176 13.71 8.03 -0.01
N PRO A 177 14.23 8.71 -1.06
CA PRO A 177 13.40 9.36 -2.07
C PRO A 177 12.37 8.45 -2.74
N ALA A 178 12.76 7.20 -3.04
CA ALA A 178 11.84 6.21 -3.61
C ALA A 178 10.71 5.82 -2.64
N VAL A 179 11.01 5.69 -1.35
CA VAL A 179 9.99 5.41 -0.31
C VAL A 179 9.04 6.59 -0.17
N GLN A 180 9.57 7.82 -0.14
CA GLN A 180 8.76 9.03 -0.11
C GLN A 180 7.82 9.13 -1.32
N ALA A 181 8.33 8.84 -2.52
CA ALA A 181 7.55 8.84 -3.76
C ALA A 181 6.46 7.77 -3.73
N ALA A 182 6.75 6.57 -3.20
CA ALA A 182 5.75 5.51 -3.02
C ALA A 182 4.64 5.90 -2.03
N LEU A 183 4.96 6.68 -0.99
CA LEU A 183 3.95 7.25 -0.09
C LEU A 183 3.03 8.21 -0.84
N TYR A 184 3.55 9.05 -1.74
CA TYR A 184 2.72 9.93 -2.57
C TYR A 184 1.88 9.15 -3.58
N GLY A 185 2.45 8.12 -4.21
CA GLY A 185 1.71 7.21 -5.09
C GLY A 185 0.54 6.54 -4.37
N SER A 186 0.73 6.11 -3.12
CA SER A 186 -0.32 5.49 -2.30
C SER A 186 -1.50 6.44 -2.04
N GLU A 187 -1.22 7.72 -1.79
CA GLU A 187 -2.26 8.75 -1.58
C GLU A 187 -2.99 9.04 -2.89
N MET A 188 -2.27 9.15 -4.01
CA MET A 188 -2.87 9.37 -5.32
C MET A 188 -3.76 8.22 -5.77
N LEU A 189 -3.42 6.97 -5.46
CA LEU A 189 -4.29 5.81 -5.72
C LEU A 189 -5.60 5.84 -4.90
N ARG A 190 -5.71 6.75 -3.92
CA ARG A 190 -6.85 6.96 -3.01
C ARG A 190 -7.49 8.35 -3.16
N ARG A 191 -7.16 9.11 -4.21
CA ARG A 191 -7.68 10.48 -4.41
C ARG A 191 -9.17 10.56 -4.76
N GLY A 192 -9.86 9.43 -4.75
CA GLY A 192 -11.27 9.26 -5.07
C GLY A 192 -11.68 7.79 -4.96
N PRO A 193 -12.95 7.47 -5.26
CA PRO A 193 -13.51 6.11 -5.12
C PRO A 193 -12.74 5.04 -5.90
N GLY A 194 -12.09 5.43 -7.00
CA GLY A 194 -11.12 4.61 -7.68
C GLY A 194 -10.11 5.45 -8.50
N SER A 195 -8.89 4.95 -8.60
CA SER A 195 -7.88 5.38 -9.58
C SER A 195 -7.21 4.15 -10.14
N SER A 196 -7.00 4.10 -11.45
CA SER A 196 -6.39 2.92 -12.09
C SER A 196 -4.89 2.83 -11.79
N HIS A 197 -4.23 3.99 -11.76
CA HIS A 197 -2.82 4.13 -11.46
C HIS A 197 -2.50 5.57 -11.00
N ALA A 198 -1.27 5.80 -10.54
CA ALA A 198 -0.72 7.10 -10.24
C ALA A 198 0.66 7.25 -10.91
N ILE A 199 0.99 8.48 -11.31
CA ILE A 199 2.27 8.80 -11.96
C ILE A 199 3.02 9.79 -11.09
N GLY A 200 4.28 9.49 -10.80
CA GLY A 200 5.21 10.33 -10.06
C GLY A 200 6.45 10.65 -10.87
N VAL A 201 7.12 11.75 -10.51
CA VAL A 201 8.44 12.08 -11.00
C VAL A 201 9.33 12.39 -9.81
N VAL A 202 10.52 11.79 -9.76
CA VAL A 202 11.54 12.14 -8.78
C VAL A 202 12.77 12.61 -9.54
N ILE A 203 13.25 13.79 -9.19
CA ILE A 203 14.44 14.39 -9.79
C ILE A 203 15.51 14.48 -8.71
N VAL A 204 16.64 13.82 -8.95
CA VAL A 204 17.85 13.97 -8.14
C VAL A 204 18.86 14.71 -8.99
N ASP A 205 19.18 15.94 -8.59
CA ASP A 205 20.01 16.87 -9.37
C ASP A 205 19.45 17.11 -10.78
N TYR A 206 20.06 16.50 -11.80
CA TYR A 206 19.66 16.57 -13.20
C TYR A 206 19.10 15.25 -13.75
N VAL A 207 19.00 14.20 -12.93
CA VAL A 207 18.49 12.89 -13.35
C VAL A 207 17.05 12.71 -12.89
N LEU A 208 16.18 12.46 -13.87
CA LEU A 208 14.76 12.26 -13.70
C LEU A 208 14.39 10.78 -13.75
N HIS A 209 13.61 10.32 -12.79
CA HIS A 209 12.97 9.00 -12.80
C HIS A 209 11.46 9.16 -12.86
N VAL A 210 10.82 8.49 -13.81
CA VAL A 210 9.36 8.40 -13.86
C VAL A 210 8.93 7.15 -13.09
N TRP A 211 7.95 7.34 -12.22
CA TRP A 211 7.35 6.29 -11.43
C TRP A 211 5.90 6.07 -11.84
N TRP A 212 5.55 4.80 -11.98
CA TRP A 212 4.19 4.32 -12.14
C TRP A 212 3.82 3.52 -10.90
N TYR A 213 2.65 3.81 -10.34
CA TYR A 213 2.11 3.10 -9.20
C TYR A 213 0.73 2.57 -9.55
N ASP A 214 0.48 1.30 -9.29
CA ASP A 214 -0.84 0.70 -9.34
C ASP A 214 -1.03 -0.28 -8.18
N ARG A 215 -2.11 -1.05 -8.22
CA ARG A 215 -2.44 -2.00 -7.15
C ARG A 215 -1.55 -3.24 -7.11
N GLU A 216 -0.60 -3.40 -8.03
CA GLU A 216 0.46 -4.42 -7.96
C GLU A 216 1.80 -3.86 -7.46
N GLY A 217 1.92 -2.56 -7.29
CA GLY A 217 3.09 -1.92 -6.69
C GLY A 217 3.64 -0.80 -7.56
N ALA A 218 4.97 -0.71 -7.61
CA ALA A 218 5.68 0.37 -8.29
C ALA A 218 6.50 -0.16 -9.47
N ILE A 219 6.45 0.55 -10.59
CA ILE A 219 7.34 0.40 -11.75
C ILE A 219 8.11 1.71 -11.89
N GLN A 220 9.42 1.61 -12.11
CA GLN A 220 10.28 2.78 -12.35
C GLN A 220 10.99 2.68 -13.69
N THR A 221 11.24 3.84 -14.30
CA THR A 221 12.15 3.93 -15.45
C THR A 221 13.60 3.89 -14.98
N TYR A 222 14.51 3.56 -15.90
CA TYR A 222 15.89 4.04 -15.78
C TYR A 222 15.90 5.57 -15.70
N GLY A 223 16.93 6.14 -15.06
CA GLY A 223 17.06 7.58 -14.95
C GLY A 223 17.32 8.24 -16.31
N LEU A 224 16.83 9.46 -16.47
CA LEU A 224 17.05 10.34 -17.61
C LEU A 224 17.75 11.61 -17.15
N ASP A 225 19.01 11.79 -17.53
CA ASP A 225 19.70 13.06 -17.37
C ASP A 225 19.20 14.05 -18.42
N PHE A 226 18.43 15.04 -17.98
CA PHE A 226 17.82 15.99 -18.89
C PHE A 226 18.78 17.09 -19.38
N LEU A 227 19.99 17.19 -18.82
CA LEU A 227 21.05 18.06 -19.34
C LEU A 227 21.88 17.34 -20.41
N GLU A 228 21.99 16.02 -20.35
CA GLU A 228 22.69 15.23 -21.35
C GLU A 228 21.78 14.82 -22.53
N ASP A 229 20.51 14.48 -22.25
CA ASP A 229 19.47 14.04 -23.20
C ASP A 229 18.22 14.94 -23.12
N LEU A 230 18.44 16.23 -23.35
CA LEU A 230 17.37 17.24 -23.41
C LEU A 230 16.28 16.89 -24.44
N PRO A 231 16.57 16.37 -25.66
CA PRO A 231 15.52 16.03 -26.63
C PRO A 231 14.52 14.99 -26.12
N ARG A 232 14.98 13.94 -25.42
CA ARG A 232 14.07 12.96 -24.82
C ARG A 232 13.27 13.55 -23.66
N PHE A 233 13.87 14.41 -22.84
CA PHE A 233 13.16 15.12 -21.78
C PHE A 233 12.03 16.00 -22.33
N ILE A 234 12.31 16.80 -23.37
CA ILE A 234 11.31 17.63 -24.04
C ILE A 234 10.21 16.76 -24.67
N THR A 235 10.58 15.64 -25.30
CA THR A 235 9.62 14.67 -25.86
C THR A 235 8.71 14.11 -24.77
N LEU A 236 9.25 13.76 -23.61
CA LEU A 236 8.48 13.31 -22.44
C LEU A 236 7.46 14.38 -21.99
N LEU A 237 7.86 15.66 -21.91
CA LEU A 237 6.95 16.75 -21.55
C LEU A 237 5.81 16.90 -22.58
N PHE A 238 6.13 16.83 -23.88
CA PHE A 238 5.12 16.91 -24.94
C PHE A 238 4.18 15.70 -24.96
N ALA A 239 4.68 14.50 -24.66
CA ALA A 239 3.84 13.31 -24.55
C ALA A 239 2.85 13.47 -23.38
N ARG A 240 3.34 13.88 -22.21
CA ARG A 240 2.52 14.13 -21.01
C ARG A 240 1.48 15.22 -21.23
N GLN A 241 1.78 16.26 -21.99
CA GLN A 241 0.80 17.31 -22.33
C GLN A 241 -0.43 16.77 -23.09
N ARG A 242 -0.28 15.64 -23.79
CA ARG A 242 -1.35 15.04 -24.62
C ARG A 242 -2.19 14.01 -23.87
N PHE A 243 -1.85 13.71 -22.62
CA PHE A 243 -2.60 12.77 -21.79
C PHE A 243 -4.01 13.28 -21.52
N SER A 244 -4.98 12.39 -21.66
CA SER A 244 -6.33 12.54 -21.13
C SER A 244 -6.32 12.35 -19.60
N PHE A 245 -7.46 12.57 -18.94
CA PHE A 245 -7.59 12.26 -17.51
C PHE A 245 -7.43 10.76 -17.22
N GLU A 246 -7.84 9.90 -18.16
CA GLU A 246 -7.69 8.44 -18.05
C GLU A 246 -6.21 8.02 -18.10
N ASP A 247 -5.43 8.68 -18.96
CA ASP A 247 -3.98 8.49 -19.02
C ASP A 247 -3.27 8.98 -17.74
N TRP A 248 -3.91 9.85 -16.95
CA TRP A 248 -3.46 10.25 -15.60
C TRP A 248 -4.03 9.37 -14.49
N GLY A 249 -4.74 8.30 -14.84
CA GLY A 249 -5.28 7.31 -13.92
C GLY A 249 -6.68 7.58 -13.40
N SER A 250 -7.38 8.57 -13.94
CA SER A 250 -8.79 8.78 -13.63
C SER A 250 -9.65 7.69 -14.24
N ILE A 251 -10.71 7.30 -13.54
CA ILE A 251 -11.71 6.36 -14.06
C ILE A 251 -12.99 7.15 -14.23
N PRO A 252 -13.54 7.33 -15.45
CA PRO A 252 -14.70 8.18 -15.69
C PRO A 252 -15.88 7.87 -14.78
N ASP A 253 -16.18 6.58 -14.59
CA ASP A 253 -17.30 6.12 -13.75
C ASP A 253 -17.03 6.29 -12.24
N LEU A 254 -15.78 6.19 -11.79
CA LEU A 254 -15.42 6.04 -10.35
C LEU A 254 -14.62 7.23 -9.79
N GLY A 255 -14.30 8.22 -10.62
CA GLY A 255 -13.44 9.33 -10.27
C GLY A 255 -14.21 10.61 -10.03
N ARG A 256 -13.62 11.53 -9.26
CA ARG A 256 -14.04 12.94 -9.21
C ARG A 256 -13.62 13.71 -10.47
N THR A 257 -13.61 13.06 -11.63
CA THR A 257 -13.16 13.62 -12.92
C THR A 257 -13.93 14.90 -13.28
N ALA A 258 -15.21 14.97 -12.90
CA ALA A 258 -16.04 16.17 -13.08
C ALA A 258 -15.47 17.41 -12.36
N ASN A 259 -14.87 17.25 -11.18
CA ASN A 259 -14.25 18.34 -10.41
C ASN A 259 -12.96 18.86 -11.07
N LEU A 260 -12.26 17.98 -11.80
CA LEU A 260 -11.09 18.36 -12.58
C LEU A 260 -11.45 19.10 -13.88
N MET A 261 -12.69 18.94 -14.35
CA MET A 261 -13.21 19.51 -15.61
C MET A 261 -13.99 20.81 -15.43
N ASN A 262 -14.65 21.07 -14.29
CA ASN A 262 -15.53 22.23 -14.13
C ASN A 262 -15.49 22.84 -12.71
N GLU A 263 -15.30 24.16 -12.62
CA GLU A 263 -15.32 24.94 -11.36
C GLU A 263 -16.69 24.93 -10.66
N GLN A 264 -17.78 24.64 -11.40
CA GLN A 264 -19.17 24.72 -10.92
C GLN A 264 -19.88 23.36 -10.77
N SER A 265 -19.15 22.25 -10.85
CA SER A 265 -19.79 20.91 -10.81
C SER A 265 -20.43 20.62 -9.45
N MET A 266 -21.76 20.49 -9.49
CA MET A 266 -22.72 19.95 -8.51
C MET A 266 -22.11 19.05 -7.42
N ASN A 267 -22.57 19.27 -6.18
CA ASN A 267 -22.29 18.52 -4.95
C ASN A 267 -21.23 17.39 -5.11
N PRO A 268 -19.94 17.63 -4.77
CA PRO A 268 -18.80 16.77 -5.10
C PRO A 268 -18.84 15.37 -4.47
N ALA A 269 -19.88 15.12 -3.66
CA ALA A 269 -20.15 13.92 -2.93
C ALA A 269 -20.81 12.84 -3.79
N LEU A 270 -21.80 13.14 -4.64
CA LEU A 270 -22.61 12.07 -5.25
C LEU A 270 -22.13 11.69 -6.67
N ILE A 271 -21.71 10.43 -6.86
CA ILE A 271 -21.45 9.84 -8.18
C ILE A 271 -22.54 8.84 -8.54
N SER A 272 -22.82 8.68 -9.84
CA SER A 272 -23.71 7.64 -10.36
C SER A 272 -22.89 6.57 -11.06
N LEU A 273 -22.98 5.34 -10.58
CA LEU A 273 -22.35 4.17 -11.19
C LEU A 273 -23.41 3.39 -11.95
N THR A 274 -23.07 2.93 -13.16
CA THR A 274 -23.81 1.81 -13.74
C THR A 274 -23.53 0.59 -12.89
N GLY A 275 -24.57 -0.01 -12.30
CA GLY A 275 -24.41 -1.28 -11.60
C GLY A 275 -24.31 -2.43 -12.59
N GLY A 276 -24.50 -3.66 -12.11
CA GLY A 276 -24.49 -4.85 -12.94
C GLY A 276 -25.92 -5.31 -13.27
N PRO A 277 -26.18 -6.62 -13.41
CA PRO A 277 -27.43 -7.12 -13.97
C PRO A 277 -28.69 -6.79 -13.16
N HIS A 278 -28.56 -6.57 -11.86
CA HIS A 278 -29.69 -6.42 -10.94
C HIS A 278 -29.91 -4.97 -10.49
N VAL A 279 -28.87 -4.14 -10.52
CA VAL A 279 -28.94 -2.73 -10.15
C VAL A 279 -28.53 -1.87 -11.35
N GLN A 280 -29.48 -1.15 -11.97
CA GLN A 280 -29.16 -0.33 -13.16
C GLN A 280 -28.26 0.87 -12.83
N THR A 281 -28.56 1.57 -11.74
CA THR A 281 -27.83 2.77 -11.32
C THR A 281 -27.67 2.80 -9.82
N ILE A 282 -26.44 3.07 -9.35
CA ILE A 282 -26.10 3.23 -7.94
C ILE A 282 -25.65 4.67 -7.73
N SER A 283 -26.34 5.39 -6.84
CA SER A 283 -25.88 6.69 -6.37
C SER A 283 -25.00 6.51 -5.15
N VAL A 284 -23.73 6.88 -5.25
CA VAL A 284 -22.74 6.74 -4.18
C VAL A 284 -22.35 8.11 -3.65
N ASP A 285 -22.53 8.31 -2.34
CA ASP A 285 -21.97 9.46 -1.64
C ASP A 285 -20.50 9.19 -1.29
N THR A 286 -19.60 9.80 -2.06
CA THR A 286 -18.15 9.75 -1.90
C THR A 286 -17.62 10.56 -0.71
N ALA A 287 -18.48 11.24 0.05
CA ALA A 287 -18.16 11.81 1.36
C ALA A 287 -18.52 10.86 2.52
N ASP A 288 -19.48 9.94 2.30
CA ASP A 288 -19.90 8.92 3.28
C ASP A 288 -19.02 7.64 3.18
N ILE A 289 -17.72 7.82 3.41
CA ILE A 289 -16.74 6.74 3.34
C ILE A 289 -16.84 5.89 4.62
N VAL A 290 -17.24 4.62 4.46
CA VAL A 290 -17.30 3.65 5.57
C VAL A 290 -15.90 3.11 5.92
N TYR A 291 -15.10 2.79 4.90
CA TYR A 291 -13.75 2.26 5.08
C TYR A 291 -12.86 2.55 3.86
N GLU A 292 -11.65 3.08 4.09
CA GLU A 292 -10.65 3.31 3.05
C GLU A 292 -9.21 3.09 3.59
N PRO A 293 -8.58 1.93 3.32
CA PRO A 293 -7.23 1.66 3.83
C PRO A 293 -6.15 2.33 2.98
N LEU A 294 -5.13 2.92 3.64
CA LEU A 294 -3.93 3.38 2.95
C LEU A 294 -3.00 2.20 2.62
N GLY A 295 -2.63 2.07 1.34
CA GLY A 295 -1.70 1.04 0.89
C GLY A 295 -1.46 1.09 -0.61
N LEU A 296 -0.24 0.72 -1.02
CA LEU A 296 0.18 0.68 -2.42
C LEU A 296 -0.36 -0.57 -3.11
N GLU A 297 -0.04 -1.75 -2.57
CA GLU A 297 -0.56 -3.01 -3.09
C GLU A 297 -2.03 -3.18 -2.69
N GLY A 298 -2.88 -3.42 -3.69
CA GLY A 298 -4.28 -3.78 -3.46
C GLY A 298 -4.38 -5.17 -2.81
N ARG A 299 -5.50 -5.45 -2.16
CA ARG A 299 -5.87 -6.80 -1.72
C ARG A 299 -6.95 -7.32 -2.69
N GLY A 300 -7.01 -8.63 -2.92
CA GLY A 300 -7.85 -9.22 -3.98
C GLY A 300 -9.12 -9.85 -3.41
N THR A 301 -10.30 -9.48 -3.90
CA THR A 301 -11.56 -9.88 -3.26
C THR A 301 -11.92 -11.37 -3.45
N ILE A 302 -12.13 -12.10 -2.34
CA ILE A 302 -12.62 -13.51 -2.32
C ILE A 302 -14.08 -13.61 -1.82
N ILE A 303 -14.84 -12.51 -1.83
CA ILE A 303 -16.22 -12.51 -1.32
C ILE A 303 -17.12 -13.46 -2.14
N ALA A 304 -16.96 -13.53 -3.46
CA ALA A 304 -17.75 -14.41 -4.33
C ALA A 304 -17.58 -15.90 -3.97
N CYS A 305 -16.33 -16.39 -3.84
CA CYS A 305 -16.09 -17.79 -3.48
C CYS A 305 -16.64 -18.16 -2.08
N ALA A 306 -16.65 -17.19 -1.16
CA ALA A 306 -17.18 -17.39 0.18
C ALA A 306 -18.72 -17.52 0.19
N LEU A 307 -19.41 -16.79 -0.69
CA LEU A 307 -20.85 -16.90 -0.89
C LEU A 307 -21.22 -18.26 -1.48
N ASP A 308 -20.56 -18.67 -2.56
CA ASP A 308 -20.83 -19.95 -3.25
C ASP A 308 -20.71 -21.17 -2.32
N ARG A 309 -19.77 -21.12 -1.37
CA ARG A 309 -19.59 -22.20 -0.38
C ARG A 309 -20.54 -22.16 0.79
N GLY A 310 -20.94 -20.95 1.16
CA GLY A 310 -21.91 -20.73 2.22
C GLY A 310 -23.32 -21.09 1.83
N GLU A 311 -23.60 -21.26 0.53
CA GLU A 311 -24.93 -21.50 -0.02
C GLU A 311 -25.64 -22.66 0.69
N GLY A 312 -26.83 -22.38 1.22
CA GLY A 312 -27.66 -23.33 1.97
C GLY A 312 -27.26 -23.54 3.44
N ASP A 313 -26.20 -22.90 3.95
CA ASP A 313 -25.84 -22.92 5.38
C ASP A 313 -26.10 -21.55 6.01
N GLU A 314 -27.26 -21.38 6.64
CA GLU A 314 -27.68 -20.12 7.27
C GLU A 314 -26.67 -19.58 8.30
N ARG A 315 -25.84 -20.45 8.90
CA ARG A 315 -24.77 -20.06 9.83
C ARG A 315 -23.61 -19.34 9.12
N ILE A 316 -23.57 -19.37 7.80
CA ILE A 316 -22.63 -18.60 6.97
C ILE A 316 -23.35 -17.49 6.26
N GLU A 317 -24.41 -17.79 5.50
CA GLU A 317 -25.12 -16.78 4.71
C GLU A 317 -25.52 -15.57 5.56
N ASN A 318 -25.86 -15.81 6.84
CA ASN A 318 -26.25 -14.72 7.70
C ASN A 318 -25.10 -13.82 8.20
N HIS A 319 -23.87 -14.31 8.12
CA HIS A 319 -22.68 -13.73 8.76
C HIS A 319 -21.61 -13.32 7.74
N ILE A 320 -21.97 -13.25 6.46
CA ILE A 320 -21.15 -12.75 5.35
C ILE A 320 -21.89 -11.61 4.64
N PRO A 321 -21.19 -10.63 4.04
CA PRO A 321 -21.85 -9.55 3.33
C PRO A 321 -22.69 -10.06 2.17
N LYS A 322 -23.94 -9.61 2.06
CA LYS A 322 -24.76 -9.88 0.89
C LYS A 322 -24.32 -9.01 -0.29
N VAL A 323 -23.79 -9.64 -1.33
CA VAL A 323 -23.49 -9.01 -2.60
C VAL A 323 -24.76 -9.00 -3.46
N LEU A 324 -25.20 -7.80 -3.81
CA LEU A 324 -26.35 -7.57 -4.70
C LEU A 324 -25.91 -7.53 -6.17
N ASP A 325 -24.72 -7.00 -6.43
CA ASP A 325 -24.23 -6.82 -7.78
C ASP A 325 -22.70 -6.73 -7.86
N GLU A 326 -22.15 -7.08 -9.01
CA GLU A 326 -20.70 -7.04 -9.30
C GLU A 326 -20.45 -6.46 -10.70
N LYS A 327 -19.51 -5.52 -10.79
CA LYS A 327 -19.00 -4.99 -12.06
C LYS A 327 -17.49 -5.07 -12.11
N GLU A 328 -16.97 -5.75 -13.13
CA GLU A 328 -15.54 -5.77 -13.42
C GLU A 328 -15.15 -4.72 -14.46
N HIS A 329 -14.04 -4.04 -14.23
CA HIS A 329 -13.44 -3.10 -15.18
C HIS A 329 -12.14 -3.68 -15.75
N ASN A 330 -12.29 -4.68 -16.63
CA ASN A 330 -11.18 -5.42 -17.25
C ASN A 330 -10.20 -4.53 -18.04
N GLN A 331 -10.64 -3.37 -18.52
CA GLN A 331 -9.77 -2.41 -19.21
C GLN A 331 -8.68 -1.80 -18.32
N TYR A 332 -8.83 -1.85 -17.00
CA TYR A 332 -7.85 -1.33 -16.03
C TYR A 332 -7.03 -2.45 -15.39
N ASN A 333 -6.93 -3.62 -16.03
CA ASN A 333 -6.11 -4.70 -15.50
C ASN A 333 -4.62 -4.30 -15.48
N THR A 334 -3.94 -4.63 -14.38
CA THR A 334 -2.53 -4.26 -14.18
C THR A 334 -1.59 -5.05 -15.08
N GLY A 335 -2.02 -6.19 -15.63
CA GLY A 335 -1.23 -7.00 -16.55
C GLY A 335 -0.99 -6.31 -17.90
N THR A 336 -1.87 -5.40 -18.31
CA THR A 336 -1.77 -4.70 -19.59
C THR A 336 -0.53 -3.81 -19.67
N VAL A 337 -0.21 -3.07 -18.61
CA VAL A 337 0.98 -2.20 -18.61
C VAL A 337 2.26 -3.05 -18.59
N HIS A 338 2.28 -4.14 -17.82
CA HIS A 338 3.37 -5.11 -17.82
C HIS A 338 3.64 -5.66 -19.22
N GLN A 339 2.61 -6.14 -19.91
CA GLN A 339 2.73 -6.67 -21.27
C GLN A 339 3.24 -5.62 -22.27
N LYS A 340 2.69 -4.39 -22.22
CA LYS A 340 3.10 -3.29 -23.11
C LYS A 340 4.55 -2.87 -22.89
N LEU A 341 5.04 -2.93 -21.65
CA LEU A 341 6.41 -2.60 -21.29
C LEU A 341 7.38 -3.79 -21.40
N GLY A 342 6.89 -4.99 -21.72
CA GLY A 342 7.70 -6.21 -21.73
C GLY A 342 8.22 -6.62 -20.34
N ILE A 343 7.53 -6.19 -19.29
CA ILE A 343 7.85 -6.55 -17.90
C ILE A 343 7.14 -7.88 -17.61
N PRO A 344 7.85 -8.92 -17.14
CA PRO A 344 7.21 -10.18 -16.75
C PRO A 344 6.11 -9.94 -15.73
N LEU A 345 4.99 -10.65 -15.88
CA LEU A 345 3.95 -10.67 -14.85
C LEU A 345 4.49 -11.37 -13.60
N ARG A 346 3.92 -11.00 -12.44
CA ARG A 346 4.18 -11.74 -11.22
C ARG A 346 3.67 -13.16 -11.43
N LYS A 347 4.55 -14.14 -11.24
CA LYS A 347 4.17 -15.54 -11.26
C LYS A 347 3.82 -16.02 -9.87
N ARG A 348 2.87 -16.93 -9.79
CA ARG A 348 2.48 -17.57 -8.52
C ARG A 348 2.41 -19.08 -8.68
N HIS A 349 2.97 -19.79 -7.70
CA HIS A 349 2.97 -21.25 -7.67
C HIS A 349 1.64 -21.78 -7.13
N LEU A 350 0.98 -22.62 -7.90
CA LEU A 350 -0.22 -23.33 -7.47
C LEU A 350 0.18 -24.52 -6.60
N GLN A 351 -0.45 -24.64 -5.42
CA GLN A 351 -0.14 -25.74 -4.48
C GLN A 351 -0.53 -27.13 -5.00
N VAL A 352 -1.50 -27.24 -5.91
CA VAL A 352 -2.07 -28.52 -6.35
C VAL A 352 -1.19 -29.26 -7.37
N ASN A 353 -0.43 -28.52 -8.19
CA ASN A 353 0.35 -29.11 -9.29
C ASN A 353 1.74 -28.48 -9.48
N SER A 354 2.15 -27.58 -8.58
CA SER A 354 3.40 -26.81 -8.69
C SER A 354 3.52 -25.99 -9.99
N ALA A 355 2.42 -25.81 -10.73
CA ALA A 355 2.42 -24.97 -11.93
C ALA A 355 2.53 -23.50 -11.52
N GLU A 356 3.19 -22.71 -12.37
CA GLU A 356 3.21 -21.26 -12.24
C GLU A 356 2.10 -20.66 -13.10
N VAL A 357 1.33 -19.74 -12.53
CA VAL A 357 0.39 -18.91 -13.27
C VAL A 357 0.79 -17.45 -13.19
N ASP A 358 0.62 -16.74 -14.29
CA ASP A 358 0.75 -15.29 -14.31
C ASP A 358 -0.41 -14.67 -13.54
N VAL A 359 -0.10 -13.67 -12.72
CA VAL A 359 -1.07 -12.97 -11.88
C VAL A 359 -1.01 -11.49 -12.17
N TYR A 360 -2.22 -10.92 -12.23
CA TYR A 360 -2.50 -9.51 -12.37
C TYR A 360 -3.77 -9.19 -11.58
N ARG A 361 -4.06 -7.90 -11.39
CA ARG A 361 -5.26 -7.43 -10.71
C ARG A 361 -6.25 -6.84 -11.70
N VAL A 362 -7.52 -7.01 -11.40
CA VAL A 362 -8.65 -6.39 -12.10
C VAL A 362 -9.39 -5.52 -11.09
N LEU A 363 -9.78 -4.31 -11.51
CA LEU A 363 -10.64 -3.46 -10.69
C LEU A 363 -12.06 -4.03 -10.69
N ARG A 364 -12.61 -4.26 -9.51
CA ARG A 364 -13.97 -4.77 -9.30
C ARG A 364 -14.73 -3.85 -8.36
N VAL A 365 -15.98 -3.55 -8.71
CA VAL A 365 -16.91 -2.79 -7.90
C VAL A 365 -18.01 -3.73 -7.44
N LEU A 366 -18.18 -3.84 -6.12
CA LEU A 366 -19.21 -4.67 -5.51
C LEU A 366 -20.28 -3.79 -4.87
N THR A 367 -21.53 -4.10 -5.16
CA THR A 367 -22.69 -3.49 -4.50
C THR A 367 -23.16 -4.46 -3.43
N MET A 368 -23.12 -4.03 -2.17
CA MET A 368 -23.47 -4.87 -1.04
C MET A 368 -24.54 -4.21 -0.18
N GLU A 369 -25.17 -4.99 0.68
CA GLU A 369 -25.98 -4.43 1.75
C GLU A 369 -25.17 -3.47 2.62
N ARG A 370 -25.80 -2.40 3.10
CA ARG A 370 -25.15 -1.48 4.04
C ARG A 370 -25.12 -2.09 5.43
N LEU A 371 -23.94 -2.51 5.85
CA LEU A 371 -23.67 -3.00 7.21
C LEU A 371 -23.34 -1.85 8.15
N LYS A 372 -23.56 -2.06 9.45
CA LYS A 372 -23.21 -1.09 10.51
C LYS A 372 -21.90 -1.52 11.20
N PRO A 373 -20.96 -0.59 11.45
CA PRO A 373 -19.74 -0.92 12.18
C PRO A 373 -20.00 -1.42 13.60
N ILE A 374 -19.24 -2.41 14.08
CA ILE A 374 -19.51 -3.06 15.38
C ILE A 374 -19.42 -2.12 16.58
N GLN A 375 -18.59 -1.07 16.50
CA GLN A 375 -18.45 -0.06 17.56
C GLN A 375 -19.71 0.77 17.80
N THR A 376 -20.69 0.73 16.88
CA THR A 376 -22.00 1.39 17.03
C THR A 376 -23.07 0.45 17.59
N LEU A 377 -22.71 -0.78 17.96
CA LEU A 377 -23.66 -1.78 18.43
C LEU A 377 -24.06 -1.54 19.89
N GLU A 378 -25.37 -1.50 20.12
CA GLU A 378 -25.97 -1.68 21.44
C GLU A 378 -26.52 -3.10 21.54
N GLY A 379 -25.85 -3.95 22.34
CA GLY A 379 -26.19 -5.36 22.54
C GLY A 379 -25.06 -6.32 22.16
N GLU A 380 -25.42 -7.59 21.92
CA GLU A 380 -24.48 -8.65 21.59
C GLU A 380 -24.67 -9.12 20.15
N ALA A 381 -23.56 -9.42 19.46
CA ALA A 381 -23.55 -10.00 18.13
C ALA A 381 -22.69 -11.25 18.11
N PHE A 382 -23.23 -12.36 17.61
CA PHE A 382 -22.47 -13.58 17.40
C PHE A 382 -21.86 -13.61 15.98
N VAL A 383 -20.59 -13.97 15.89
CA VAL A 383 -19.88 -14.22 14.63
C VAL A 383 -19.39 -15.67 14.61
N PRO A 384 -19.93 -16.55 13.74
CA PRO A 384 -19.57 -17.98 13.66
C PRO A 384 -18.23 -18.21 12.94
N HIS A 385 -17.18 -17.48 13.33
CA HIS A 385 -15.87 -17.49 12.69
C HIS A 385 -15.25 -18.89 12.60
N TYR A 386 -15.39 -19.71 13.65
CA TYR A 386 -14.88 -21.08 13.67
C TYR A 386 -15.48 -21.95 12.56
N LEU A 387 -16.79 -21.83 12.30
CA LEU A 387 -17.46 -22.63 11.27
C LEU A 387 -17.01 -22.20 9.87
N ILE A 388 -16.87 -20.89 9.65
CA ILE A 388 -16.36 -20.32 8.40
C ILE A 388 -14.93 -20.83 8.13
N TRP A 389 -14.07 -20.78 9.13
CA TRP A 389 -12.68 -21.24 9.03
C TRP A 389 -12.56 -22.76 8.86
N SER A 390 -13.18 -23.52 9.75
CA SER A 390 -12.93 -24.97 9.86
C SER A 390 -13.73 -25.80 8.87
N LYS A 391 -15.04 -25.55 8.74
CA LYS A 391 -15.96 -26.34 7.93
C LYS A 391 -15.90 -25.91 6.47
N HIS A 392 -15.89 -24.61 6.23
CA HIS A 392 -15.99 -24.03 4.88
C HIS A 392 -14.65 -23.61 4.29
N LYS A 393 -13.57 -23.76 5.07
CA LYS A 393 -12.18 -23.49 4.66
C LYS A 393 -11.97 -22.06 4.17
N ILE A 394 -12.79 -21.12 4.63
CA ILE A 394 -12.65 -19.70 4.31
C ILE A 394 -11.88 -19.06 5.45
N HIS A 395 -10.61 -18.78 5.22
CA HIS A 395 -9.71 -18.22 6.22
C HIS A 395 -9.69 -16.70 6.09
N HIS A 396 -10.15 -15.93 7.08
CA HIS A 396 -10.25 -14.48 6.97
C HIS A 396 -8.88 -13.78 6.98
N LYS A 397 -7.99 -14.21 7.87
CA LYS A 397 -6.58 -13.77 8.01
C LYS A 397 -6.34 -12.30 8.39
N VAL A 398 -7.33 -11.42 8.23
CA VAL A 398 -7.24 -10.00 8.65
C VAL A 398 -8.39 -9.53 9.55
N PRO A 399 -8.81 -10.25 10.61
CA PRO A 399 -9.79 -9.68 11.52
C PRO A 399 -9.31 -8.30 12.00
N SER A 400 -10.16 -7.30 11.81
CA SER A 400 -9.88 -5.93 12.23
C SER A 400 -11.18 -5.27 12.71
N LEU A 401 -11.08 -4.23 13.53
CA LEU A 401 -12.26 -3.52 14.05
C LEU A 401 -13.19 -3.06 12.92
N ASN A 402 -12.64 -2.57 11.81
CA ASN A 402 -13.43 -2.11 10.65
C ASN A 402 -14.10 -3.25 9.87
N ASN A 403 -13.58 -4.47 10.02
CA ASN A 403 -14.05 -5.65 9.30
C ASN A 403 -15.15 -6.39 10.08
N VAL A 404 -15.27 -6.13 11.39
CA VAL A 404 -16.38 -6.64 12.20
C VAL A 404 -17.54 -5.64 12.10
N MET A 405 -18.63 -6.08 11.50
CA MET A 405 -19.82 -5.28 11.28
C MET A 405 -21.05 -6.05 11.78
N TYR A 406 -22.22 -5.43 11.69
CA TYR A 406 -23.48 -6.10 12.01
C TYR A 406 -24.62 -5.62 11.13
N ARG A 407 -25.67 -6.43 11.10
CA ARG A 407 -27.00 -6.07 10.58
C ARG A 407 -28.08 -6.52 11.55
N ARG A 408 -29.29 -5.99 11.39
CA ARG A 408 -30.49 -6.50 12.07
C ARG A 408 -31.38 -7.16 11.03
N ASP A 409 -31.86 -8.35 11.31
CA ASP A 409 -32.83 -9.01 10.45
C ASP A 409 -34.24 -8.41 10.63
N HIS A 410 -35.22 -8.98 9.94
CA HIS A 410 -36.62 -8.55 9.99
C HIS A 410 -37.26 -8.72 11.38
N ASN A 411 -36.72 -9.60 12.22
CA ASN A 411 -37.17 -9.82 13.60
C ASN A 411 -36.43 -8.94 14.60
N GLY A 412 -35.48 -8.12 14.15
CA GLY A 412 -34.63 -7.27 14.99
C GLY A 412 -33.43 -8.00 15.59
N THR A 413 -33.22 -9.27 15.26
CA THR A 413 -32.08 -10.07 15.71
C THR A 413 -30.79 -9.50 15.14
N ILE A 414 -29.79 -9.30 16.01
CA ILE A 414 -28.48 -8.78 15.63
C ILE A 414 -27.66 -9.92 15.06
N LEU A 415 -27.15 -9.74 13.84
CA LEU A 415 -26.28 -10.69 13.16
C LEU A 415 -24.93 -10.03 12.96
N GLY A 416 -23.88 -10.61 13.56
CA GLY A 416 -22.50 -10.16 13.33
C GLY A 416 -22.02 -10.60 11.95
N VAL A 417 -21.47 -9.69 11.17
CA VAL A 417 -21.01 -9.93 9.80
C VAL A 417 -19.53 -9.59 9.71
N LEU A 418 -18.73 -10.53 9.22
CA LEU A 418 -17.29 -10.31 9.02
C LEU A 418 -17.04 -9.91 7.55
N ASN A 419 -16.77 -8.62 7.34
CA ASN A 419 -16.52 -7.95 6.07
C ASN A 419 -15.03 -7.95 5.67
N ASP A 420 -14.70 -7.47 4.47
CA ASP A 420 -13.33 -7.33 3.93
C ASP A 420 -12.54 -8.64 3.89
N ARG A 421 -12.91 -9.46 2.90
CA ARG A 421 -12.25 -10.74 2.59
C ARG A 421 -11.23 -10.63 1.47
N ASP A 422 -10.63 -9.46 1.29
CA ASP A 422 -9.62 -9.23 0.25
C ASP A 422 -8.27 -9.95 0.46
N PRO A 423 -7.94 -10.44 1.66
CA PRO A 423 -6.84 -11.40 1.85
C PRO A 423 -7.34 -12.76 2.34
N ALA A 424 -8.66 -12.98 2.32
CA ALA A 424 -9.20 -14.25 2.72
C ALA A 424 -8.68 -15.34 1.79
N VAL A 425 -8.60 -16.56 2.29
CA VAL A 425 -8.12 -17.71 1.54
C VAL A 425 -9.15 -18.81 1.56
N ASP A 426 -9.41 -19.33 0.38
CA ASP A 426 -10.07 -20.62 0.21
C ASP A 426 -9.06 -21.75 0.46
N ALA A 427 -8.93 -22.25 1.68
CA ALA A 427 -7.91 -23.25 2.01
C ALA A 427 -8.10 -24.65 1.38
N SER A 428 -9.11 -24.88 0.53
CA SER A 428 -9.26 -26.11 -0.25
C SER A 428 -8.95 -25.97 -1.74
N GLU A 429 -8.78 -24.76 -2.24
CA GLU A 429 -8.26 -24.52 -3.59
C GLU A 429 -6.74 -24.30 -3.58
N PRO A 430 -6.03 -24.54 -4.70
CA PRO A 430 -4.64 -24.14 -4.84
C PRO A 430 -4.53 -22.63 -4.61
N GLN A 431 -3.87 -22.26 -3.53
CA GLN A 431 -3.70 -20.86 -3.22
C GLN A 431 -2.74 -20.22 -4.18
N THR A 432 -3.11 -19.02 -4.60
CA THR A 432 -2.21 -18.18 -5.37
C THR A 432 -1.17 -17.55 -4.45
N HIS A 433 -1.39 -17.47 -3.13
CA HIS A 433 -0.41 -16.98 -2.17
C HIS A 433 -0.15 -18.01 -1.07
N ASN A 434 1.00 -17.90 -0.40
CA ASN A 434 1.50 -18.97 0.46
C ASN A 434 0.61 -19.10 1.70
N GLY A 435 -0.01 -17.99 2.10
CA GLY A 435 -0.75 -17.85 3.35
C GLY A 435 0.15 -17.62 4.56
N PHE A 436 1.38 -17.20 4.31
CA PHE A 436 2.39 -16.87 5.31
C PHE A 436 2.65 -15.35 5.35
N GLU A 437 2.11 -14.60 4.39
CA GLU A 437 2.25 -13.14 4.36
C GLU A 437 1.72 -12.56 5.68
N ALA A 438 2.47 -11.64 6.30
CA ALA A 438 1.98 -10.84 7.42
C ALA A 438 0.89 -9.86 6.94
N THR A 439 -0.26 -10.41 6.60
CA THR A 439 -1.46 -9.66 6.26
C THR A 439 -2.22 -9.41 7.54
N GLY A 440 -2.34 -8.15 7.90
CA GLY A 440 -3.07 -7.79 9.08
C GLY A 440 -2.97 -6.31 9.38
N THR A 441 -3.84 -5.90 10.29
CA THR A 441 -3.91 -4.54 10.78
C THR A 441 -3.08 -4.51 12.06
N MET A 442 -1.92 -3.83 12.07
CA MET A 442 -0.87 -3.97 13.11
C MET A 442 -1.38 -4.02 14.56
N PRO A 443 -2.29 -3.12 15.00
CA PRO A 443 -2.91 -3.22 16.33
C PRO A 443 -3.60 -4.55 16.66
N PHE A 444 -4.11 -5.25 15.67
CA PHE A 444 -4.84 -6.52 15.82
C PHE A 444 -4.04 -7.74 15.37
N MET A 445 -2.86 -7.57 14.76
CA MET A 445 -2.03 -8.71 14.38
C MET A 445 -1.62 -9.50 15.62
N ALA A 446 -1.66 -10.83 15.51
CA ALA A 446 -1.13 -11.71 16.55
C ALA A 446 0.35 -11.41 16.82
N VAL A 447 0.80 -11.60 18.06
CA VAL A 447 2.20 -11.37 18.48
C VAL A 447 3.19 -12.13 17.60
N ASP A 448 2.85 -13.36 17.23
CA ASP A 448 3.66 -14.21 16.35
C ASP A 448 3.74 -13.71 14.90
N LEU A 449 2.80 -12.85 14.48
CA LEU A 449 2.77 -12.26 13.13
C LEU A 449 3.44 -10.89 13.07
N LEU A 450 3.96 -10.39 14.19
CA LEU A 450 4.70 -9.12 14.28
C LEU A 450 6.22 -9.30 14.22
N CYS A 451 6.72 -10.55 14.17
CA CYS A 451 8.15 -10.84 14.09
C CYS A 451 8.70 -10.66 12.67
N GLU A 452 10.03 -10.60 12.55
CA GLU A 452 10.70 -10.38 11.27
C GLU A 452 10.41 -11.52 10.27
N GLU A 453 10.39 -12.76 10.74
CA GLU A 453 10.06 -13.95 9.95
C GLU A 453 8.65 -13.84 9.36
N ALA A 454 7.67 -13.35 10.13
CA ALA A 454 6.31 -13.15 9.64
C ALA A 454 6.27 -12.05 8.58
N CYS A 455 6.97 -10.94 8.79
CA CYS A 455 7.11 -9.87 7.80
C CYS A 455 7.74 -10.36 6.49
N ARG A 456 8.66 -11.34 6.55
CA ARG A 456 9.24 -12.01 5.37
C ARG A 456 8.33 -13.06 4.73
N GLY A 457 7.15 -13.32 5.30
CA GLY A 457 6.23 -14.32 4.78
C GLY A 457 6.66 -15.75 5.11
N GLU A 458 7.34 -15.97 6.24
CA GLU A 458 7.88 -17.28 6.65
C GLU A 458 7.04 -17.92 7.77
N VAL A 459 6.11 -17.19 8.37
CA VAL A 459 5.25 -17.69 9.46
C VAL A 459 3.87 -18.05 8.92
N ARG A 460 3.48 -19.31 9.07
CA ARG A 460 2.17 -19.78 8.63
C ARG A 460 1.05 -19.14 9.46
N HIS A 461 0.05 -18.58 8.79
CA HIS A 461 -1.17 -18.12 9.44
C HIS A 461 -2.03 -19.28 9.93
N LEU A 462 -2.38 -19.28 11.22
CA LEU A 462 -3.15 -20.31 11.91
C LEU A 462 -4.43 -19.73 12.49
N TYR A 463 -5.44 -20.58 12.75
CA TYR A 463 -6.71 -20.14 13.35
C TYR A 463 -6.53 -19.37 14.67
N ARG A 464 -5.54 -19.76 15.48
CA ARG A 464 -5.21 -19.09 16.74
C ARG A 464 -4.82 -17.62 16.54
N HIS A 465 -4.27 -17.26 15.38
CA HIS A 465 -3.90 -15.89 15.07
C HIS A 465 -5.14 -15.03 14.83
N ASP A 466 -6.17 -15.56 14.18
CA ASP A 466 -7.46 -14.86 14.03
C ASP A 466 -8.17 -14.71 15.39
N LEU A 467 -8.11 -15.73 16.25
CA LEU A 467 -8.64 -15.64 17.62
C LEU A 467 -7.93 -14.55 18.45
N GLU A 468 -6.60 -14.50 18.37
CA GLU A 468 -5.82 -13.47 19.04
C GLU A 468 -6.14 -12.07 18.51
N ALA A 469 -6.40 -11.95 17.20
CA ALA A 469 -6.86 -10.69 16.61
C ALA A 469 -8.21 -10.23 17.17
N PHE A 470 -9.18 -11.13 17.36
CA PHE A 470 -10.45 -10.79 18.02
C PHE A 470 -10.26 -10.35 19.48
N LEU A 471 -9.32 -10.96 20.21
CA LEU A 471 -8.95 -10.49 21.55
C LEU A 471 -8.38 -9.07 21.50
N TRP A 472 -7.50 -8.78 20.55
CA TRP A 472 -6.93 -7.44 20.40
C TRP A 472 -7.95 -6.39 19.98
N ILE A 473 -8.93 -6.75 19.14
CA ILE A 473 -10.07 -5.88 18.82
C ILE A 473 -10.86 -5.55 20.08
N PHE A 474 -11.16 -6.55 20.91
CA PHE A 474 -11.89 -6.36 22.16
C PHE A 474 -11.13 -5.43 23.13
N VAL A 475 -9.83 -5.68 23.35
CA VAL A 475 -8.98 -4.80 24.17
C VAL A 475 -8.97 -3.38 23.62
N TRP A 476 -8.87 -3.22 22.29
CA TRP A 476 -8.87 -1.92 21.65
C TRP A 476 -10.17 -1.16 21.90
N VAL A 477 -11.33 -1.80 21.69
CA VAL A 477 -12.63 -1.16 21.94
C VAL A 477 -12.77 -0.75 23.41
N LEU A 478 -12.37 -1.59 24.35
CA LEU A 478 -12.45 -1.25 25.78
C LEU A 478 -11.54 -0.08 26.17
N CYS A 479 -10.37 0.03 25.54
CA CYS A 479 -9.31 0.92 26.03
C CYS A 479 -9.13 2.19 25.21
N CYS A 480 -9.58 2.16 23.96
CA CYS A 480 -9.37 3.24 22.99
C CYS A 480 -10.68 3.87 22.53
N TYR A 481 -11.85 3.39 22.96
CA TYR A 481 -13.14 3.98 22.61
C TYR A 481 -13.92 4.43 23.85
N ASN A 482 -14.62 5.56 23.71
CA ASN A 482 -15.61 6.05 24.67
C ASN A 482 -16.87 6.51 23.90
N ASN A 483 -18.04 5.97 24.25
CA ASN A 483 -19.32 6.26 23.58
C ASN A 483 -19.23 6.18 22.04
N ALA A 484 -18.73 5.06 21.52
CA ALA A 484 -18.51 4.78 20.09
C ALA A 484 -17.52 5.70 19.36
N ASN A 485 -16.80 6.59 20.07
CA ASN A 485 -15.76 7.45 19.50
C ASN A 485 -14.38 7.00 19.98
N GLU A 486 -13.41 6.98 19.07
CA GLU A 486 -12.02 6.74 19.45
C GLU A 486 -11.50 7.89 20.32
N VAL A 487 -10.83 7.54 21.41
CA VAL A 487 -10.24 8.51 22.33
C VAL A 487 -9.03 9.15 21.65
N SER A 488 -9.02 10.48 21.62
CA SER A 488 -7.90 11.28 21.12
C SER A 488 -7.35 12.21 22.20
N PRO A 489 -6.06 12.11 22.56
CA PRO A 489 -5.08 11.19 22.00
C PRO A 489 -5.26 9.76 22.56
N LEU A 490 -4.84 8.75 21.79
CA LEU A 490 -4.82 7.36 22.25
C LEU A 490 -4.00 7.20 23.54
N PRO A 491 -4.32 6.24 24.43
CA PRO A 491 -3.45 5.93 25.58
C PRO A 491 -2.07 5.45 25.09
N ASP A 492 -1.01 5.76 25.86
CA ASP A 492 0.38 5.59 25.42
C ASP A 492 0.71 4.14 25.02
N THR A 493 0.18 3.16 25.75
CA THR A 493 0.34 1.73 25.43
C THR A 493 -0.13 1.40 24.01
N TYR A 494 -1.30 1.92 23.60
CA TYR A 494 -1.91 1.60 22.32
C TYR A 494 -1.40 2.47 21.17
N ARG A 495 -0.80 3.63 21.46
CA ARG A 495 -0.06 4.40 20.43
C ARG A 495 1.05 3.58 19.80
N LEU A 496 1.78 2.79 20.60
CA LEU A 496 2.85 1.92 20.10
C LEU A 496 2.31 0.86 19.13
N TRP A 497 1.09 0.38 19.34
CA TRP A 497 0.48 -0.66 18.49
C TRP A 497 0.09 -0.13 17.11
N ASN A 498 -0.12 1.20 17.00
CA ASN A 498 -0.48 1.88 15.75
C ASN A 498 0.68 2.75 15.20
N SER A 499 1.91 2.51 15.66
CA SER A 499 3.08 3.33 15.32
C SER A 499 3.69 3.02 13.95
N GLY A 500 3.34 1.88 13.34
CA GLY A 500 4.02 1.36 12.16
C GLY A 500 5.32 0.59 12.46
N ASP A 501 5.75 0.55 13.72
CA ASP A 501 6.88 -0.27 14.18
C ASP A 501 6.36 -1.61 14.73
N THR A 502 6.64 -2.69 13.99
CA THR A 502 6.20 -4.04 14.35
C THR A 502 6.86 -4.54 15.64
N VAL A 503 8.11 -4.15 15.91
CA VAL A 503 8.87 -4.56 17.09
C VAL A 503 8.35 -3.87 18.33
N ALA A 504 8.05 -2.57 18.23
CA ALA A 504 7.44 -1.80 19.31
C ALA A 504 6.04 -2.35 19.65
N CYS A 505 5.22 -2.64 18.64
CA CYS A 505 3.90 -3.25 18.82
C CYS A 505 4.01 -4.63 19.49
N GLN A 506 4.89 -5.50 18.99
CA GLN A 506 5.08 -6.83 19.55
C GLN A 506 5.50 -6.78 21.02
N SER A 507 6.49 -5.94 21.34
CA SER A 507 7.02 -5.80 22.69
C SER A 507 5.96 -5.30 23.66
N SER A 508 5.16 -4.32 23.24
CA SER A 508 4.07 -3.77 24.05
C SER A 508 2.94 -4.78 24.31
N LYS A 509 2.57 -5.59 23.32
CA LYS A 509 1.60 -6.67 23.50
C LYS A 509 2.11 -7.75 24.46
N CYS A 510 3.37 -8.16 24.31
CA CYS A 510 4.02 -9.11 25.21
C CYS A 510 4.03 -8.61 26.66
N ASP A 511 4.37 -7.33 26.87
CA ASP A 511 4.32 -6.70 28.20
C ASP A 511 2.91 -6.78 28.80
N LEU A 512 1.89 -6.38 28.04
CA LEU A 512 0.50 -6.43 28.50
C LEU A 512 0.04 -7.86 28.88
N LEU A 513 0.42 -8.87 28.08
CA LEU A 513 0.13 -10.28 28.37
C LEU A 513 0.84 -10.77 29.64
N GLN A 514 2.07 -10.34 29.88
CA GLN A 514 2.86 -10.77 31.03
C GLN A 514 2.42 -10.12 32.33
N ARG A 515 2.19 -8.80 32.33
CA ARG A 515 1.83 -8.04 33.54
C ARG A 515 0.34 -8.10 33.87
N GLY A 516 -0.48 -8.53 32.90
CA GLY A 516 -1.93 -8.53 32.99
C GLY A 516 -2.55 -7.14 32.81
N PHE A 517 -3.85 -7.12 32.50
CA PHE A 517 -4.64 -5.91 32.36
C PHE A 517 -4.85 -5.22 33.71
N LYS A 518 -4.67 -3.89 33.76
CA LYS A 518 -4.99 -3.04 34.92
C LYS A 518 -6.02 -1.99 34.50
N PRO A 519 -6.91 -1.53 35.41
CA PRO A 519 -7.88 -0.48 35.09
C PRO A 519 -7.28 0.81 34.51
N ALA A 520 -6.03 1.15 34.88
CA ALA A 520 -5.30 2.29 34.34
C ALA A 520 -4.89 2.14 32.86
N ASP A 521 -5.01 0.94 32.29
CA ASP A 521 -4.77 0.68 30.86
C ASP A 521 -6.02 0.99 30.00
N GLY A 522 -7.17 1.30 30.61
CA GLY A 522 -8.36 1.77 29.90
C GLY A 522 -8.44 3.30 29.86
N PRO A 523 -9.47 3.88 29.20
CA PRO A 523 -9.71 5.32 29.31
C PRO A 523 -9.94 5.66 30.78
N THR A 524 -9.14 6.57 31.33
CA THR A 524 -9.37 7.10 32.68
C THR A 524 -10.73 7.76 32.67
N THR A 525 -11.68 7.22 33.43
CA THR A 525 -12.96 7.87 33.69
C THR A 525 -12.69 9.25 34.28
N SER A 526 -12.94 10.30 33.50
CA SER A 526 -12.99 11.69 33.97
C SER A 526 -14.29 11.94 34.72
#